data_AF-A0A1G8L2I4-F1
#
_entry.id   AF-A0A1G8L2I4-F1
#
_cell.length_a   1.000
_cell.length_b   1.000
_cell.length_c   1.000
_cell.angle_alpha   90.00
_cell.angle_beta   90.00
_cell.angle_gamma   90.00
#
_symmetry.space_group_name_H-M   'P 1'
#
loop_
_entity.id
_entity.type
_entity.pdbx_description
1 polymer ?
#
loop_
_entity_poly.entity_id
_entity_poly.type
_entity_poly.pdbx_seq_one_letter_code
_entity_poly.pdbx_strand_id
1 'polypeptide(L)'
;MSYNLIQKDILTLMREGDGENRPVDIFVEVISKEIDEIAGNFGVTAHVSKEKLIQAWEVWDSDLMELNIRESEEPCHFKHAGWLCHWLRRKQPIYKLEPLLPHRRQDIFDDHHNEVIGLRVATYYECCRHNLPKGSISASMRKVIDREYYTDFVNYLSHKSVSPHAIFLSLRSIFAQPPLVWATEGPVAVE
;
A
#
# COMPACT_ATOMS: atom_id res chain seq x y z
N MET A 1 -18.45 -2.37 12.06
CA MET A 1 -18.32 -3.83 12.10
C MET A 1 -16.83 -4.14 12.00
N SER A 2 -16.25 -4.96 12.88
CA SER A 2 -14.88 -5.43 12.66
C SER A 2 -14.94 -6.60 11.70
N TYR A 3 -14.51 -6.40 10.45
CA TYR A 3 -14.38 -7.50 9.51
C TYR A 3 -13.39 -8.53 10.07
N ASN A 4 -13.88 -9.73 10.35
CA ASN A 4 -13.01 -10.89 10.44
C ASN A 4 -12.50 -11.17 9.01
N LEU A 5 -11.47 -10.43 8.60
CA LEU A 5 -10.68 -10.54 7.35
C LEU A 5 -9.91 -11.87 7.26
N ILE A 6 -10.53 -12.97 7.71
CA ILE A 6 -9.81 -14.20 8.00
C ILE A 6 -9.61 -15.10 6.78
N GLN A 7 -10.35 -14.96 5.66
CA GLN A 7 -10.15 -15.90 4.54
C GLN A 7 -10.30 -15.39 3.10
N LYS A 8 -10.98 -14.27 2.83
CA LYS A 8 -10.98 -13.70 1.47
C LYS A 8 -9.80 -12.76 1.31
N ASP A 9 -9.08 -12.90 0.20
CA ASP A 9 -8.10 -11.92 -0.23
C ASP A 9 -8.79 -10.55 -0.28
N ILE A 10 -8.23 -9.57 0.41
CA ILE A 10 -8.79 -8.23 0.52
C ILE A 10 -8.96 -7.58 -0.86
N LEU A 11 -8.16 -8.03 -1.84
CA LEU A 11 -8.33 -7.74 -3.25
C LEU A 11 -9.67 -8.19 -3.80
N THR A 12 -9.97 -9.46 -3.59
CA THR A 12 -11.22 -10.06 -4.01
C THR A 12 -12.39 -9.30 -3.37
N LEU A 13 -12.26 -8.92 -2.08
CA LEU A 13 -13.28 -8.11 -1.41
C LEU A 13 -13.42 -6.71 -2.01
N MET A 14 -12.31 -6.03 -2.33
CA MET A 14 -12.32 -4.70 -2.94
C MET A 14 -12.83 -4.67 -4.40
N ARG A 15 -12.94 -5.84 -5.05
CA ARG A 15 -13.41 -5.96 -6.44
C ARG A 15 -14.80 -6.59 -6.55
N GLU A 16 -15.07 -7.60 -5.75
CA GLU A 16 -16.30 -8.39 -5.83
C GLU A 16 -17.33 -8.01 -4.76
N GLY A 17 -16.89 -7.31 -3.72
CA GLY A 17 -17.71 -7.05 -2.54
C GLY A 17 -17.73 -8.25 -1.58
N ASP A 18 -18.47 -8.10 -0.49
CA ASP A 18 -18.72 -9.17 0.49
C ASP A 18 -20.14 -9.76 0.37
N GLY A 19 -20.92 -9.29 -0.61
CA GLY A 19 -22.33 -9.64 -0.81
C GLY A 19 -23.32 -8.66 -0.16
N GLU A 20 -22.86 -7.84 0.79
CA GLU A 20 -23.66 -6.82 1.48
C GLU A 20 -23.26 -5.40 1.07
N ASN A 21 -21.96 -5.17 0.87
CA ASN A 21 -21.34 -3.90 0.56
C ASN A 21 -20.80 -3.88 -0.87
N ARG A 22 -20.88 -2.70 -1.52
CA ARG A 22 -20.30 -2.51 -2.84
C ARG A 22 -18.76 -2.55 -2.74
N PRO A 23 -18.06 -3.06 -3.76
CA PRO A 23 -16.59 -3.14 -3.77
C PRO A 23 -15.90 -1.81 -3.44
N VAL A 24 -16.40 -0.71 -4.00
CA VAL A 24 -15.90 0.65 -3.74
C VAL A 24 -16.08 1.10 -2.29
N ASP A 25 -17.16 0.69 -1.62
CA ASP A 25 -17.41 1.07 -0.23
C ASP A 25 -16.43 0.32 0.70
N ILE A 26 -16.17 -0.96 0.43
CA ILE A 26 -15.14 -1.76 1.11
C ILE A 26 -13.75 -1.16 0.87
N PHE A 27 -13.44 -0.78 -0.37
CA PHE A 27 -12.17 -0.13 -0.70
C PHE A 27 -11.97 1.16 0.12
N VAL A 28 -12.97 2.04 0.14
CA VAL A 28 -12.89 3.29 0.91
C VAL A 28 -12.67 3.02 2.39
N GLU A 29 -13.42 2.07 2.96
CA GLU A 29 -13.30 1.72 4.38
C GLU A 29 -11.90 1.20 4.72
N VAL A 30 -11.42 0.20 3.97
CA VAL A 30 -10.11 -0.41 4.21
C VAL A 30 -9.00 0.63 4.03
N ILE A 31 -8.98 1.35 2.91
CA ILE A 31 -7.90 2.31 2.64
C ILE A 31 -7.91 3.46 3.65
N SER A 32 -9.09 3.94 4.08
CA SER A 32 -9.16 4.98 5.12
C SER A 32 -8.59 4.49 6.45
N LYS A 33 -8.98 3.28 6.88
CA LYS A 33 -8.45 2.68 8.11
C LYS A 33 -6.93 2.53 8.06
N GLU A 34 -6.41 2.09 6.92
CA GLU A 34 -4.97 1.92 6.76
C GLU A 34 -4.22 3.25 6.72
N ILE A 35 -4.80 4.27 6.10
CA ILE A 35 -4.27 5.64 6.17
C ILE A 35 -4.19 6.11 7.62
N ASP A 36 -5.24 5.90 8.41
CA ASP A 36 -5.28 6.30 9.83
C ASP A 36 -4.22 5.54 10.65
N GLU A 37 -4.07 4.24 10.43
CA GLU A 37 -3.04 3.44 11.09
C GLU A 37 -1.62 3.91 10.72
N ILE A 38 -1.37 4.18 9.44
CA ILE A 38 -0.08 4.70 8.97
C ILE A 38 0.19 6.07 9.59
N ALA A 39 -0.75 6.99 9.49
CA ALA A 39 -0.67 8.34 10.06
C ALA A 39 -0.40 8.31 11.56
N GLY A 40 -1.10 7.44 12.30
CA GLY A 40 -0.90 7.24 13.73
C GLY A 40 0.53 6.81 14.09
N ASN A 41 1.20 6.03 13.25
CA ASN A 41 2.61 5.65 13.45
C ASN A 41 3.58 6.83 13.28
N PHE A 42 3.16 7.90 12.60
CA PHE A 42 3.89 9.16 12.46
C PHE A 42 3.41 10.23 13.46
N GLY A 43 2.50 9.87 14.38
CA GLY A 43 1.98 10.79 15.39
C GLY A 43 1.11 11.89 14.79
N VAL A 44 0.42 11.61 13.70
CA VAL A 44 -0.52 12.53 13.04
C VAL A 44 -1.86 11.83 12.79
N THR A 45 -2.92 12.61 12.74
CA THR A 45 -4.23 12.20 12.22
C THR A 45 -4.31 12.65 10.76
N ALA A 46 -4.67 11.73 9.86
CA ALA A 46 -4.90 12.06 8.46
C ALA A 46 -6.39 12.34 8.21
N HIS A 47 -6.67 13.41 7.48
CA HIS A 47 -8.02 13.71 7.02
C HIS A 47 -8.15 13.29 5.56
N VAL A 48 -9.01 12.31 5.32
CA VAL A 48 -9.15 11.64 4.04
C VAL A 48 -10.44 12.08 3.33
N SER A 49 -10.36 12.41 2.05
CA SER A 49 -11.52 12.66 1.20
C SER A 49 -12.02 11.34 0.62
N LYS A 50 -13.25 10.96 0.99
CA LYS A 50 -13.95 9.81 0.44
C LYS A 50 -14.11 9.93 -1.07
N GLU A 51 -14.43 11.12 -1.58
CA GLU A 51 -14.61 11.37 -3.00
C GLU A 51 -13.32 11.11 -3.79
N LYS A 52 -12.16 11.51 -3.25
CA LYS A 52 -10.86 11.25 -3.87
C LYS A 52 -10.48 9.78 -3.85
N LEU A 53 -10.84 9.05 -2.80
CA LEU A 53 -10.65 7.59 -2.76
C LEU A 53 -11.53 6.89 -3.80
N ILE A 54 -12.80 7.28 -3.94
CA ILE A 54 -13.70 6.75 -4.97
C ILE A 54 -13.11 7.00 -6.36
N GLN A 55 -12.68 8.24 -6.63
CA GLN A 55 -12.04 8.59 -7.90
C GLN A 55 -10.75 7.81 -8.17
N ALA A 56 -10.01 7.41 -7.12
CA ALA A 56 -8.81 6.59 -7.25
C ALA A 56 -9.17 5.14 -7.56
N TRP A 57 -10.22 4.61 -6.92
CA TRP A 57 -10.72 3.27 -7.17
C TRP A 57 -11.27 3.12 -8.60
N GLU A 58 -12.09 4.06 -9.07
CA GLU A 58 -12.72 3.99 -10.40
C GLU A 58 -11.67 3.90 -11.52
N VAL A 59 -10.64 4.75 -11.48
CA VAL A 59 -9.57 4.73 -12.49
C VAL A 59 -8.64 3.52 -12.34
N TRP A 60 -8.42 3.06 -11.11
CA TRP A 60 -7.61 1.88 -10.86
C TRP A 60 -8.30 0.62 -11.39
N ASP A 61 -9.58 0.44 -11.08
CA ASP A 61 -10.37 -0.71 -11.55
C ASP A 61 -10.51 -0.70 -13.07
N SER A 62 -10.76 0.47 -13.67
CA SER A 62 -10.79 0.64 -15.14
C SER A 62 -9.46 0.21 -15.79
N ASP A 63 -8.32 0.70 -15.28
CA ASP A 63 -7.00 0.32 -15.80
C ASP A 63 -6.74 -1.19 -15.69
N LEU A 64 -7.14 -1.81 -14.57
CA LEU A 64 -6.96 -3.25 -14.38
C LEU A 64 -7.78 -4.08 -15.38
N MET A 65 -9.01 -3.65 -15.66
CA MET A 65 -9.86 -4.28 -16.68
C MET A 65 -9.29 -4.10 -18.09
N GLU A 66 -8.88 -2.89 -18.45
CA GLU A 66 -8.34 -2.57 -19.78
C GLU A 66 -7.03 -3.32 -20.06
N LEU A 67 -6.14 -3.39 -19.07
CA LEU A 67 -4.86 -4.07 -19.18
C LEU A 67 -4.98 -5.60 -19.06
N ASN A 68 -6.20 -6.11 -18.82
CA ASN A 68 -6.49 -7.53 -18.62
C ASN A 68 -5.52 -8.16 -17.60
N ILE A 69 -5.23 -7.42 -16.52
CA ILE A 69 -4.37 -7.91 -15.44
C ILE A 69 -5.20 -8.90 -14.64
N ARG A 70 -5.12 -10.18 -15.01
CA ARG A 70 -5.82 -11.27 -14.33
C ARG A 70 -5.00 -11.72 -13.13
N GLU A 71 -5.68 -11.93 -12.00
CA GLU A 71 -5.09 -12.38 -10.72
C GLU A 71 -4.42 -13.78 -10.81
N SER A 72 -4.65 -14.52 -11.90
CA SER A 72 -4.22 -15.91 -12.05
C SER A 72 -2.75 -16.13 -12.40
N GLU A 73 -1.96 -15.09 -12.69
CA GLU A 73 -0.55 -15.23 -13.07
C GLU A 73 0.36 -14.44 -12.13
N GLU A 74 1.36 -15.08 -11.51
CA GLU A 74 2.48 -14.36 -10.91
C GLU A 74 3.26 -13.64 -12.03
N PRO A 75 3.65 -12.35 -11.89
CA PRO A 75 3.62 -11.47 -10.72
C PRO A 75 2.51 -10.38 -10.75
N CYS A 76 1.26 -10.73 -11.10
CA CYS A 76 0.19 -9.73 -11.29
C CYS A 76 -0.15 -8.89 -10.05
N HIS A 77 0.03 -9.39 -8.83
CA HIS A 77 -0.24 -8.62 -7.61
C HIS A 77 0.63 -7.35 -7.49
N PHE A 78 1.90 -7.37 -7.92
CA PHE A 78 2.72 -6.14 -7.95
C PHE A 78 2.21 -5.14 -8.99
N LYS A 79 1.58 -5.61 -10.08
CA LYS A 79 0.94 -4.71 -11.04
C LYS A 79 -0.27 -4.04 -10.39
N HIS A 80 -1.11 -4.78 -9.68
CA HIS A 80 -2.25 -4.21 -8.93
C HIS A 80 -1.77 -3.17 -7.92
N ALA A 81 -0.77 -3.51 -7.11
CA ALA A 81 -0.19 -2.64 -6.10
C ALA A 81 0.47 -1.38 -6.69
N GLY A 82 1.23 -1.53 -7.79
CA GLY A 82 1.88 -0.41 -8.47
C GLY A 82 0.89 0.59 -9.07
N TRP A 83 -0.17 0.09 -9.69
CA TRP A 83 -1.25 0.93 -10.25
C TRP A 83 -2.07 1.60 -9.15
N LEU A 84 -2.38 0.90 -8.07
CA LEU A 84 -3.08 1.49 -6.93
C LEU A 84 -2.24 2.61 -6.28
N CYS A 85 -0.95 2.35 -6.04
CA CYS A 85 -0.01 3.35 -5.55
C CYS A 85 0.05 4.57 -6.49
N HIS A 86 0.08 4.35 -7.81
CA HIS A 86 0.06 5.43 -8.78
C HIS A 86 -1.18 6.32 -8.63
N TRP A 87 -2.37 5.73 -8.53
CA TRP A 87 -3.62 6.48 -8.49
C TRP A 87 -3.87 7.16 -7.15
N LEU A 88 -3.59 6.51 -6.02
CA LEU A 88 -3.66 7.15 -4.69
C LEU A 88 -2.76 8.40 -4.65
N ARG A 89 -1.54 8.29 -5.18
CA ARG A 89 -0.59 9.42 -5.26
C ARG A 89 -1.08 10.57 -6.13
N ARG A 90 -1.78 10.28 -7.23
CA ARG A 90 -2.28 11.30 -8.17
C ARG A 90 -3.58 11.93 -7.72
N LYS A 91 -4.47 11.18 -7.06
CA LYS A 91 -5.74 11.69 -6.56
C LYS A 91 -5.59 12.45 -5.25
N GLN A 92 -4.52 12.19 -4.50
CA GLN A 92 -4.19 12.84 -3.23
C GLN A 92 -5.37 12.82 -2.26
N PRO A 93 -5.79 11.61 -1.80
CA PRO A 93 -6.95 11.48 -0.95
C PRO A 93 -6.78 12.12 0.43
N ILE A 94 -5.55 12.31 0.90
CA ILE A 94 -5.29 13.09 2.11
C ILE A 94 -5.19 14.56 1.76
N TYR A 95 -6.05 15.36 2.38
CA TYR A 95 -6.07 16.81 2.17
C TYR A 95 -5.57 17.60 3.38
N LYS A 96 -5.44 16.96 4.55
CA LYS A 96 -4.95 17.61 5.77
C LYS A 96 -4.33 16.58 6.72
N LEU A 97 -3.26 16.98 7.39
CA LEU A 97 -2.64 16.26 8.49
C LEU A 97 -2.76 17.11 9.76
N GLU A 98 -3.06 16.47 10.88
CA GLU A 98 -3.11 17.11 12.20
C GLU A 98 -2.16 16.41 13.17
N PRO A 99 -1.17 17.11 13.75
CA PRO A 99 -0.26 16.49 14.69
C PRO A 99 -0.98 16.09 15.99
N LEU A 100 -0.81 14.83 16.38
CA LEU A 100 -1.27 14.30 17.68
C LEU A 100 -0.21 14.52 18.77
N LEU A 101 1.07 14.55 18.39
CA LEU A 101 2.20 14.73 19.28
C LEU A 101 3.20 15.75 18.70
N PRO A 102 3.92 16.51 19.53
CA PRO A 102 4.99 17.39 19.06
C PRO A 102 6.16 16.59 18.47
N HIS A 103 6.30 16.69 17.14
CA HIS A 103 7.48 16.46 16.30
C HIS A 103 8.37 15.23 16.61
N ARG A 104 7.85 14.02 16.44
CA ARG A 104 8.71 12.85 16.25
C ARG A 104 8.46 12.20 14.90
N ARG A 105 9.47 12.30 14.02
CA ARG A 105 9.59 11.58 12.73
C ARG A 105 8.59 12.00 11.64
N GLN A 106 8.24 13.29 11.57
CA GLN A 106 7.22 13.79 10.63
C GLN A 106 7.79 14.19 9.26
N ASP A 107 9.08 14.53 9.17
CA ASP A 107 9.66 15.26 8.02
C ASP A 107 9.34 14.62 6.64
N ILE A 108 9.51 13.30 6.49
CA ILE A 108 9.21 12.61 5.22
C ILE A 108 7.70 12.43 5.02
N PHE A 109 6.94 12.21 6.10
CA PHE A 109 5.50 11.99 5.98
C PHE A 109 4.75 13.29 5.68
N ASP A 110 5.19 14.42 6.23
CA ASP A 110 4.59 15.73 5.96
C ASP A 110 4.69 16.06 4.47
N ASP A 111 5.87 15.89 3.89
CA ASP A 111 6.15 16.23 2.49
C ASP A 111 5.62 15.18 1.49
N HIS A 112 5.48 13.92 1.91
CA HIS A 112 5.23 12.78 1.01
C HIS A 112 4.19 11.76 1.52
N HIS A 113 3.23 12.18 2.34
CA HIS A 113 2.21 11.29 2.94
C HIS A 113 1.49 10.41 1.91
N ASN A 114 1.12 10.94 0.74
CA ASN A 114 0.41 10.17 -0.29
C ASN A 114 1.30 9.09 -0.93
N GLU A 115 2.59 9.39 -1.15
CA GLU A 115 3.60 8.45 -1.63
C GLU A 115 3.89 7.36 -0.60
N VAL A 116 4.06 7.75 0.66
CA VAL A 116 4.24 6.83 1.78
C VAL A 116 3.08 5.84 1.86
N ILE A 117 1.85 6.32 1.75
CA ILE A 117 0.66 5.47 1.80
C ILE A 117 0.55 4.55 0.60
N GLY A 118 0.80 5.06 -0.61
CA GLY A 118 0.81 4.22 -1.81
C GLY A 118 1.78 3.04 -1.68
N LEU A 119 2.99 3.31 -1.17
CA LEU A 119 4.00 2.28 -0.89
C LEU A 119 3.57 1.31 0.22
N ARG A 120 3.01 1.82 1.32
CA ARG A 120 2.58 1.01 2.46
C ARG A 120 1.44 0.06 2.09
N VAL A 121 0.45 0.59 1.37
CA VAL A 121 -0.64 -0.19 0.79
C VAL A 121 -0.03 -1.27 -0.11
N ALA A 122 0.83 -0.91 -1.07
CA ALA A 122 1.51 -1.86 -1.95
C ALA A 122 2.31 -2.95 -1.21
N THR A 123 2.90 -2.65 -0.05
CA THR A 123 3.66 -3.63 0.73
C THR A 123 2.75 -4.58 1.51
N TYR A 124 1.58 -4.13 1.92
CA TYR A 124 0.59 -5.01 2.55
C TYR A 124 0.08 -6.08 1.61
N TYR A 125 -0.10 -5.75 0.32
CA TYR A 125 -0.42 -6.74 -0.71
C TYR A 125 0.56 -7.91 -0.69
N GLU A 126 1.85 -7.63 -0.53
CA GLU A 126 2.88 -8.67 -0.45
C GLU A 126 2.77 -9.48 0.84
N CYS A 127 2.60 -8.82 1.97
CA CYS A 127 2.54 -9.49 3.27
C CYS A 127 1.35 -10.44 3.38
N CYS A 128 0.20 -10.07 2.82
CA CYS A 128 -1.01 -10.90 2.77
C CYS A 128 -0.80 -12.19 1.98
N ARG A 129 -0.03 -12.14 0.89
CA ARG A 129 0.24 -13.31 0.05
C ARG A 129 1.09 -14.36 0.76
N HIS A 130 2.08 -13.93 1.54
CA HIS A 130 3.02 -14.84 2.23
C HIS A 130 2.48 -15.42 3.54
N ASN A 131 1.20 -15.21 3.87
CA ASN A 131 0.61 -15.60 5.16
C ASN A 131 1.45 -15.14 6.37
N LEU A 132 2.20 -14.04 6.22
CA LEU A 132 2.99 -13.49 7.32
C LEU A 132 2.04 -13.08 8.45
N PRO A 133 2.45 -13.23 9.73
CA PRO A 133 1.59 -12.94 10.86
C PRO A 133 0.98 -11.54 10.69
N LYS A 134 -0.37 -11.50 10.71
CA LYS A 134 -1.23 -10.33 10.47
C LYS A 134 -1.04 -9.25 11.56
N GLY A 135 0.18 -8.74 11.73
CA GLY A 135 0.39 -7.43 12.35
C GLY A 135 -0.16 -6.34 11.43
N SER A 136 -0.37 -5.13 11.95
CA SER A 136 -0.80 -3.99 11.12
C SER A 136 0.14 -3.81 9.91
N ILE A 137 -0.36 -3.24 8.80
CA ILE A 137 0.42 -2.87 7.59
C ILE A 137 1.75 -2.21 7.96
N SER A 138 1.73 -1.44 9.03
CA SER A 138 2.84 -0.66 9.55
C SER A 138 3.93 -1.48 10.27
N ALA A 139 3.61 -2.68 10.78
CA ALA A 139 4.55 -3.56 11.48
C ALA A 139 5.43 -4.36 10.52
N SER A 140 4.88 -4.82 9.38
CA SER A 140 5.56 -5.74 8.46
C SER A 140 6.71 -5.09 7.69
N MET A 141 6.61 -3.80 7.34
CA MET A 141 7.66 -3.08 6.59
C MET A 141 8.90 -2.73 7.39
N ARG A 142 8.80 -2.56 8.72
CA ARG A 142 9.92 -2.07 9.55
C ARG A 142 11.13 -3.02 9.55
N LYS A 143 10.95 -4.26 9.13
CA LYS A 143 12.00 -5.29 9.08
C LYS A 143 12.58 -5.52 7.68
N VAL A 144 11.93 -5.00 6.62
CA VAL A 144 12.22 -5.42 5.23
C VAL A 144 13.00 -4.36 4.46
N ILE A 145 12.81 -3.07 4.76
CA ILE A 145 13.40 -1.98 3.98
C ILE A 145 14.24 -1.06 4.86
N ASP A 146 15.48 -0.82 4.46
CA ASP A 146 16.37 0.17 5.09
C ASP A 146 15.79 1.59 5.01
N ARG A 147 16.07 2.43 6.02
CA ARG A 147 15.50 3.78 6.11
C ARG A 147 15.95 4.68 4.96
N GLU A 148 17.20 4.59 4.52
CA GLU A 148 17.72 5.40 3.42
C GLU A 148 17.03 5.00 2.12
N TYR A 149 16.97 3.69 1.85
CA TYR A 149 16.25 3.18 0.68
C TYR A 149 14.77 3.57 0.68
N TYR A 150 14.10 3.49 1.83
CA TYR A 150 12.71 3.93 1.98
C TYR A 150 12.55 5.41 1.61
N THR A 151 13.47 6.25 2.07
CA THR A 151 13.48 7.69 1.79
C THR A 151 13.68 7.95 0.30
N ASP A 152 14.67 7.28 -0.31
CA ASP A 152 14.95 7.39 -1.74
C ASP A 152 13.76 6.93 -2.60
N PHE A 153 13.09 5.85 -2.19
CA PHE A 153 11.92 5.36 -2.92
C PHE A 153 10.73 6.33 -2.80
N VAL A 154 10.51 6.90 -1.62
CA VAL A 154 9.47 7.93 -1.42
C VAL A 154 9.80 9.19 -2.26
N ASN A 155 11.06 9.62 -2.28
CA ASN A 155 11.52 10.72 -3.13
C ASN A 155 11.32 10.40 -4.63
N TYR A 156 11.66 9.20 -5.06
CA TYR A 156 11.36 8.71 -6.41
C TYR A 156 9.87 8.79 -6.72
N LEU A 157 9.01 8.35 -5.79
CA LEU A 157 7.57 8.42 -5.95
C LEU A 157 7.05 9.87 -5.96
N SER A 158 7.72 10.84 -5.33
CA SER A 158 7.28 12.24 -5.35
C SER A 158 7.24 12.83 -6.78
N HIS A 159 8.05 12.28 -7.70
CA HIS A 159 8.00 12.61 -9.12
C HIS A 159 6.71 12.07 -9.75
N LYS A 160 5.71 12.94 -9.91
CA LYS A 160 4.38 12.59 -10.46
C LYS A 160 4.40 12.06 -11.91
N SER A 161 5.52 12.20 -12.62
CA SER A 161 5.75 11.64 -13.95
C SER A 161 6.08 10.15 -13.95
N VAL A 162 6.36 9.56 -12.80
CA VAL A 162 6.65 8.13 -12.68
C VAL A 162 5.43 7.30 -13.10
N SER A 163 5.62 6.49 -14.14
CA SER A 163 4.57 5.63 -14.69
C SER A 163 4.21 4.50 -13.72
N PRO A 164 2.96 4.00 -13.76
CA PRO A 164 2.56 2.89 -12.88
C PRO A 164 3.39 1.62 -13.14
N HIS A 165 3.85 1.39 -14.37
CA HIS A 165 4.74 0.28 -14.71
C HIS A 165 6.10 0.38 -14.01
N ALA A 166 6.68 1.58 -13.92
CA ALA A 166 7.95 1.77 -13.24
C ALA A 166 7.83 1.56 -11.71
N ILE A 167 6.69 1.96 -11.12
CA ILE A 167 6.37 1.64 -9.72
C ILE A 167 6.27 0.13 -9.53
N PHE A 168 5.53 -0.57 -10.40
CA PHE A 168 5.43 -2.03 -10.41
C PHE A 168 6.81 -2.70 -10.43
N LEU A 169 7.69 -2.31 -11.35
CA LEU A 169 9.04 -2.90 -11.46
C LEU A 169 9.86 -2.67 -10.20
N SER A 170 9.71 -1.51 -9.57
CA SER A 170 10.41 -1.17 -8.33
C SER A 170 9.87 -1.96 -7.14
N LEU A 171 8.55 -2.09 -7.01
CA LEU A 171 7.93 -2.94 -5.98
C LEU A 171 8.38 -4.39 -6.16
N ARG A 172 8.39 -4.89 -7.41
CA ARG A 172 8.88 -6.22 -7.71
C ARG A 172 10.35 -6.40 -7.34
N SER A 173 11.22 -5.42 -7.59
CA SER A 173 12.65 -5.56 -7.24
C SER A 173 12.89 -5.57 -5.73
N ILE A 174 12.04 -4.88 -4.95
CA ILE A 174 12.07 -4.86 -3.49
C ILE A 174 11.58 -6.18 -2.90
N PHE A 175 10.44 -6.68 -3.41
CA PHE A 175 9.69 -7.75 -2.76
C PHE A 175 9.80 -9.13 -3.42
N ALA A 176 10.07 -9.19 -4.73
CA ALA A 176 10.21 -10.47 -5.45
C ALA A 176 11.61 -11.09 -5.33
N GLN A 177 12.44 -10.60 -4.39
CA GLN A 177 13.64 -11.33 -4.01
C GLN A 177 13.20 -12.64 -3.34
N PRO A 178 13.88 -13.79 -3.58
CA PRO A 178 13.60 -15.01 -2.83
C PRO A 178 13.62 -14.68 -1.34
N PRO A 179 12.79 -15.33 -0.50
CA PRO A 179 12.75 -15.04 0.92
C PRO A 179 14.18 -15.14 1.44
N LEU A 180 14.78 -13.98 1.72
CA LEU A 180 15.98 -13.93 2.52
C LEU A 180 15.56 -14.65 3.79
N VAL A 181 16.11 -15.83 4.00
CA VAL A 181 15.97 -16.53 5.27
C VAL A 181 16.65 -15.59 6.25
N TRP A 182 15.87 -14.73 6.88
CA TRP A 182 16.29 -13.90 8.00
C TRP A 182 16.43 -14.85 9.19
N ALA A 183 17.39 -15.78 9.08
CA ALA A 183 17.93 -16.47 10.22
C ALA A 183 18.37 -15.39 11.19
N THR A 184 18.15 -15.63 12.48
CA THR A 184 18.59 -14.76 13.57
C THR A 184 20.10 -14.48 13.58
N GLU A 185 20.85 -15.08 12.65
CA GLU A 185 22.31 -15.01 12.51
C GLU A 185 22.79 -14.32 11.21
N GLY A 186 21.90 -13.75 10.40
CA GLY A 186 22.27 -13.00 9.18
C GLY A 186 21.79 -13.66 7.88
N PRO A 187 21.99 -12.98 6.73
CA PRO A 187 21.49 -13.46 5.44
C PRO A 187 22.27 -14.69 4.98
N VAL A 188 21.57 -15.82 4.81
CA VAL A 188 22.10 -17.02 4.15
C VAL A 188 21.41 -17.13 2.79
N ALA A 189 22.20 -17.16 1.72
CA ALA A 189 21.69 -17.45 0.38
C ALA A 189 21.17 -18.89 0.35
N VAL A 190 19.94 -19.09 -0.10
CA VAL A 190 19.37 -20.42 -0.34
C VAL A 190 19.79 -20.81 -1.77
N GLU A 191 20.60 -21.87 -1.89
CA GLU A 191 20.86 -22.55 -3.17
C GLU A 191 19.65 -23.38 -3.64
#